data_AF-A0A328IH24-F1
#
_entry.id   AF-A0A328IH24-F1
#
_cell.length_a   1.000
_cell.length_b   1.000
_cell.length_c   1.000
_cell.angle_alpha   90.00
_cell.angle_beta   90.00
_cell.angle_gamma   90.00
#
_symmetry.space_group_name_H-M   'P 1'
#
loop_
_entity.id
_entity.type
_entity.pdbx_description
1 polymer ?
#
loop_
_entity_poly.entity_id
_entity_poly.type
_entity_poly.pdbx_seq_one_letter_code
_entity_poly.pdbx_strand_id
1 'polypeptide(L)'
;MYLNCKKIKSNFKFYLILVLFIYLLVNFNKTNLVFAGKFYSKIQKTDSSEKMFDSSQKEMEILKFQIDDLSKQKNSILKEIVKLKKELEKYLLQIENQKKPNKSKIDLNYLNFKIYFSKKKESLLKKQLYEISLEQIDLEIKLRKILYSFKN
;
A
#
# COMPACT_ATOMS: atom_id res chain seq x y z
N MET A 1 10.29 75.94 17.31
CA MET A 1 10.09 75.12 18.52
C MET A 1 11.47 74.66 18.98
N TYR A 2 12.06 75.35 19.96
CA TYR A 2 13.45 75.12 20.40
C TYR A 2 13.49 73.91 21.35
N LEU A 3 14.17 72.83 20.94
CA LEU A 3 14.44 71.68 21.81
C LEU A 3 15.50 72.08 22.83
N ASN A 4 15.09 72.18 24.10
CA ASN A 4 15.96 72.49 25.22
C ASN A 4 16.74 71.22 25.61
N CYS A 5 17.86 70.96 24.93
CA CYS A 5 18.73 69.81 25.24
C CYS A 5 19.51 70.06 26.54
N LYS A 6 19.00 69.55 27.65
CA LYS A 6 19.71 69.48 28.93
C LYS A 6 20.95 68.59 28.74
N LYS A 7 22.16 69.13 28.96
CA LYS A 7 23.42 68.37 28.89
C LYS A 7 23.45 67.31 30.00
N ILE A 8 23.38 66.03 29.61
CA ILE A 8 23.55 64.89 30.51
C ILE A 8 25.05 64.77 30.82
N LYS A 9 25.46 64.97 32.08
CA LYS A 9 26.81 64.63 32.53
C LYS A 9 26.88 63.11 32.72
N SER A 10 27.39 62.42 31.70
CA SER A 10 27.61 60.98 31.76
C SER A 10 28.88 60.67 32.55
N ASN A 11 28.77 59.81 33.56
CA ASN A 11 29.91 59.37 34.37
C ASN A 11 30.65 58.23 33.64
N PHE A 12 31.98 58.24 33.66
CA PHE A 12 32.81 57.19 33.05
C PHE A 12 32.40 55.75 33.46
N LYS A 13 31.97 55.57 34.72
CA LYS A 13 31.43 54.31 35.25
C LYS A 13 30.21 53.79 34.46
N PHE A 14 29.36 54.69 33.96
CA PHE A 14 28.18 54.33 33.16
C PHE A 14 28.58 53.73 31.80
N TYR A 15 29.59 54.32 31.13
CA TYR A 15 30.10 53.77 29.87
C TYR A 15 30.73 52.39 30.05
N LEU A 16 31.44 52.17 31.17
CA LEU A 16 32.06 50.88 31.46
C LEU A 16 31.00 49.78 31.66
N ILE A 17 29.91 50.09 32.36
CA ILE A 17 28.77 49.18 32.54
C ILE A 17 28.08 48.90 31.20
N LEU A 18 27.88 49.92 30.37
CA LEU A 18 27.26 49.79 29.05
C LEU A 18 28.06 48.85 28.14
N VAL A 19 29.40 49.00 28.11
CA VAL A 19 30.28 48.15 27.30
C VAL A 19 30.23 46.70 27.76
N LEU A 20 30.26 46.46 29.08
CA LEU A 20 30.09 45.12 29.67
C LEU A 20 28.74 44.49 29.28
N PHE A 21 27.67 45.28 29.31
CA PHE A 21 26.33 44.81 28.95
C PHE A 21 26.23 44.43 27.46
N ILE A 22 26.80 45.24 26.58
CA ILE A 22 26.86 44.95 25.13
C ILE A 22 27.70 43.69 24.88
N TYR A 23 28.83 43.52 25.57
CA TYR A 23 29.67 42.33 25.45
C TYR A 23 28.93 41.05 25.87
N LEU A 24 28.17 41.10 26.97
CA LEU A 24 27.33 39.98 27.42
C LEU A 24 26.24 39.65 26.40
N LEU A 25 25.55 40.65 25.84
CA LEU A 25 24.53 40.44 24.81
C LEU A 25 25.09 39.78 23.55
N VAL A 26 26.26 40.23 23.07
CA VAL A 26 26.91 39.63 21.89
C VAL A 26 27.28 38.17 22.16
N ASN A 27 27.84 37.87 23.33
CA ASN A 27 28.18 36.49 23.70
C ASN A 27 26.95 35.61 23.86
N PHE A 28 25.87 36.11 24.48
CA PHE A 28 24.62 35.38 24.66
C PHE A 28 23.96 35.05 23.31
N ASN A 29 23.96 36.01 22.37
CA ASN A 29 23.47 35.79 21.02
C ASN A 29 24.32 34.76 20.26
N LYS A 30 25.65 34.83 20.40
CA LYS A 30 26.56 33.86 19.76
C LYS A 30 26.36 32.44 20.30
N THR A 31 26.20 32.27 21.62
CA THR A 31 25.93 30.97 22.23
C THR A 31 24.57 30.42 21.82
N ASN A 32 23.53 31.25 21.76
CA ASN A 32 22.20 30.83 21.31
C ASN A 32 22.18 30.45 19.83
N LEU A 33 22.93 31.17 18.99
CA LEU A 33 23.03 30.86 17.55
C LEU A 33 23.79 29.55 17.30
N VAL A 34 24.87 29.29 18.06
CA VAL A 34 25.59 28.01 18.03
C VAL A 34 24.74 26.87 18.58
N PHE A 35 23.96 27.12 19.64
CA PHE A 35 23.05 26.14 20.21
C PHE A 35 21.93 25.78 19.22
N ALA A 36 21.27 26.78 18.63
CA ALA A 36 20.27 26.58 17.59
C ALA A 36 20.86 25.83 16.38
N GLY A 37 22.03 26.23 15.88
CA GLY A 37 22.70 25.52 14.77
C GLY A 37 23.02 24.05 15.09
N LYS A 38 23.42 23.73 16.32
CA LYS A 38 23.63 22.34 16.77
C LYS A 38 22.31 21.58 16.95
N PHE A 39 21.26 22.21 17.45
CA PHE A 39 19.94 21.60 17.61
C PHE A 39 19.28 21.31 16.26
N TYR A 40 19.27 22.28 15.34
CA TYR A 40 18.71 22.12 13.99
C TYR A 40 19.52 21.15 13.13
N SER A 41 20.86 21.16 13.20
CA SER A 41 21.66 20.19 12.42
C SER A 41 21.52 18.75 12.92
N LYS A 42 21.26 18.54 14.21
CA LYS A 42 20.95 17.21 14.77
C LYS A 42 19.52 16.75 14.46
N ILE A 43 18.59 17.69 14.23
CA ILE A 43 17.19 17.42 13.86
C ILE A 43 17.02 17.22 12.35
N GLN A 44 17.96 17.64 11.50
CA GLN A 44 17.83 17.53 10.04
C GLN A 44 18.27 16.19 9.43
N LYS A 45 18.79 15.25 10.24
CA LYS A 45 19.07 13.86 9.86
C LYS A 45 18.26 12.91 10.73
N THR A 46 16.94 12.99 10.66
CA THR A 46 16.08 12.04 11.37
C THR A 46 15.91 10.78 10.54
N ASP A 47 16.48 9.67 11.01
CA ASP A 47 16.24 8.28 10.55
C ASP A 47 14.75 7.91 10.43
N SER A 48 13.82 8.74 10.93
CA SER A 48 12.39 8.50 10.88
C SER A 48 11.81 8.58 9.47
N SER A 49 12.29 9.48 8.62
CA SER A 49 11.82 9.57 7.23
C SER A 49 12.30 8.40 6.39
N GLU A 50 13.55 7.97 6.61
CA GLU A 50 14.16 6.82 5.94
C GLU A 50 13.46 5.52 6.37
N LYS A 51 13.20 5.33 7.67
CA LYS A 51 12.42 4.20 8.19
C LYS A 51 10.97 4.17 7.67
N MET A 52 10.32 5.32 7.51
CA MET A 52 8.97 5.39 6.94
C MET A 52 8.97 5.01 5.46
N PHE A 53 9.95 5.51 4.69
CA PHE A 53 10.11 5.16 3.28
C PHE A 53 10.34 3.66 3.09
N ASP A 54 11.25 3.07 3.88
CA ASP A 54 11.52 1.63 3.87
C ASP A 54 10.29 0.79 4.23
N SER A 55 9.47 1.26 5.17
CA SER A 55 8.26 0.56 5.59
C SER A 55 7.19 0.52 4.49
N SER A 56 6.96 1.66 3.82
CA SER A 56 6.00 1.75 2.73
C SER A 56 6.51 1.03 1.47
N GLN A 57 7.82 0.96 1.23
CA GLN A 57 8.39 0.13 0.16
C GLN A 57 8.13 -1.36 0.39
N LYS A 58 8.37 -1.85 1.61
CA LYS A 58 8.06 -3.24 1.97
C LYS A 58 6.57 -3.54 1.84
N GLU A 59 5.71 -2.63 2.27
CA GLU A 59 4.26 -2.78 2.12
C GLU A 59 3.84 -2.88 0.64
N MET A 60 4.40 -2.05 -0.24
CA MET A 60 4.15 -2.16 -1.69
C MET A 60 4.61 -3.50 -2.26
N GLU A 61 5.77 -4.00 -1.85
CA GLU A 61 6.28 -5.31 -2.29
C GLU A 61 5.36 -6.46 -1.85
N ILE A 62 4.88 -6.42 -0.60
CA ILE A 62 3.91 -7.40 -0.09
C ILE A 62 2.61 -7.35 -0.89
N LEU A 63 2.06 -6.16 -1.13
CA LEU A 63 0.84 -6.00 -1.91
C LEU A 63 0.98 -6.51 -3.34
N LYS A 64 2.11 -6.22 -4.02
CA LYS A 64 2.40 -6.74 -5.35
C LYS A 64 2.47 -8.26 -5.35
N PHE A 65 3.15 -8.85 -4.37
CA PHE A 65 3.25 -10.30 -4.24
C PHE A 65 1.86 -10.94 -4.04
N GLN A 66 1.01 -10.36 -3.21
CA GLN A 66 -0.36 -10.85 -3.00
C GLN A 66 -1.20 -10.76 -4.27
N ILE A 67 -1.11 -9.66 -5.03
CA ILE A 67 -1.81 -9.50 -6.32
C ILE A 67 -1.33 -10.55 -7.34
N ASP A 68 -0.03 -10.81 -7.39
CA ASP A 68 0.55 -11.82 -8.26
C ASP A 68 0.10 -13.25 -7.88
N ASP A 69 0.03 -13.54 -6.58
CA ASP A 69 -0.45 -14.83 -6.10
C ASP A 69 -1.94 -15.05 -6.42
N LEU A 70 -2.79 -14.06 -6.16
CA LEU A 70 -4.21 -14.09 -6.55
C LEU A 70 -4.37 -14.27 -8.07
N SER A 71 -3.51 -13.64 -8.87
CA SER A 71 -3.51 -13.82 -10.33
C SER A 71 -3.18 -15.27 -10.73
N LYS A 72 -2.24 -15.92 -10.05
CA LYS A 72 -1.94 -17.35 -10.26
C LYS A 72 -3.10 -18.24 -9.85
N GLN A 73 -3.73 -17.96 -8.70
CA GLN A 73 -4.90 -18.71 -8.22
C GLN A 73 -6.07 -18.59 -9.21
N LYS A 74 -6.39 -17.37 -9.67
CA LYS A 74 -7.39 -17.10 -10.69
C LYS A 74 -7.16 -17.93 -11.96
N ASN A 75 -5.91 -17.95 -12.46
CA ASN A 75 -5.54 -18.74 -13.63
C ASN A 75 -5.70 -20.24 -13.41
N SER A 76 -5.38 -20.74 -12.21
CA SER A 76 -5.60 -22.15 -11.84
C SER A 76 -7.08 -22.53 -11.89
N ILE A 77 -7.94 -21.70 -11.27
CA ILE A 77 -9.39 -21.94 -11.26
C ILE A 77 -9.97 -21.88 -12.67
N LEU A 78 -9.54 -20.93 -13.51
CA LEU A 78 -9.97 -20.85 -14.90
C LEU A 78 -9.62 -22.12 -15.69
N LYS A 79 -8.41 -22.68 -15.49
CA LYS A 79 -8.02 -23.95 -16.11
C LYS A 79 -8.91 -25.10 -15.63
N GLU A 80 -9.27 -25.13 -14.35
CA GLU A 80 -10.15 -26.15 -13.80
C GLU A 80 -11.57 -26.06 -14.38
N ILE A 81 -12.12 -24.85 -14.53
CA ILE A 81 -13.41 -24.62 -15.20
C ILE A 81 -13.37 -25.11 -16.65
N VAL A 82 -12.31 -24.82 -17.40
CA VAL A 82 -12.15 -25.31 -18.78
C VAL A 82 -12.12 -26.84 -18.82
N LYS A 83 -11.42 -27.49 -17.88
CA LYS A 83 -11.40 -28.95 -17.77
C LYS A 83 -12.80 -29.51 -17.47
N LEU A 84 -13.52 -28.92 -16.52
CA LEU A 84 -14.89 -29.34 -16.18
C LEU A 84 -15.86 -29.19 -17.34
N LYS A 85 -15.75 -28.13 -18.14
CA LYS A 85 -16.57 -27.94 -19.35
C LYS A 85 -16.33 -29.05 -20.37
N LYS A 86 -15.08 -29.43 -20.62
CA LYS A 86 -14.74 -30.57 -21.50
C LYS A 86 -15.29 -31.89 -20.97
N GLU A 87 -15.23 -32.10 -19.65
CA GLU A 87 -15.82 -33.31 -19.03
C GLU A 87 -17.35 -33.34 -19.16
N LEU A 88 -18.02 -32.19 -18.99
CA LEU A 88 -19.46 -32.06 -19.20
C LEU A 88 -19.86 -32.37 -20.66
N GLU A 89 -19.15 -31.81 -21.64
CA GLU A 89 -19.37 -32.11 -23.06
C GLU A 89 -19.25 -33.62 -23.33
N LYS A 90 -18.24 -34.27 -22.74
CA LYS A 90 -18.06 -35.73 -22.86
C LYS A 90 -19.26 -36.50 -22.30
N TYR A 91 -19.79 -36.11 -21.14
CA TYR A 91 -20.97 -36.77 -20.56
C TYR A 91 -22.22 -36.55 -21.41
N LEU A 92 -22.42 -35.35 -21.95
CA LEU A 92 -23.55 -35.05 -22.84
C LEU A 92 -23.48 -35.88 -24.13
N LEU A 93 -22.30 -35.98 -24.75
CA LEU A 93 -22.06 -36.84 -25.91
C LEU A 93 -22.30 -38.33 -25.61
N GLN A 94 -21.98 -38.79 -24.40
CA GLN A 94 -22.28 -40.16 -23.99
C GLN A 94 -23.79 -40.39 -23.96
N ILE A 95 -24.57 -39.48 -23.35
CA ILE A 95 -26.03 -39.56 -23.30
C ILE A 95 -26.64 -39.54 -24.72
N GLU A 96 -26.20 -38.64 -25.60
CA GLU A 96 -26.69 -38.58 -26.97
C GLU A 96 -26.40 -39.87 -27.75
N ASN A 97 -25.22 -40.45 -27.55
CA ASN A 97 -24.86 -41.70 -28.18
C ASN A 97 -25.68 -42.90 -27.70
N GLN A 98 -26.26 -42.86 -26.50
CA GLN A 98 -27.17 -43.91 -26.01
C GLN A 98 -28.54 -43.87 -26.66
N LYS A 99 -28.96 -42.74 -27.23
CA LYS A 99 -30.22 -42.64 -27.99
C LYS A 99 -30.15 -43.39 -29.33
N LYS A 100 -28.98 -43.90 -29.73
CA LYS A 100 -28.77 -44.67 -30.96
C LYS A 100 -29.02 -46.17 -30.71
N PRO A 101 -29.66 -46.90 -31.65
CA PRO A 101 -30.20 -48.25 -31.41
C PRO A 101 -29.17 -49.36 -31.15
N ASN A 102 -27.86 -49.13 -31.38
CA ASN A 102 -26.82 -50.18 -31.35
C ASN A 102 -25.75 -50.02 -30.25
N LYS A 103 -26.03 -49.34 -29.13
CA LYS A 103 -25.02 -49.12 -28.05
C LYS A 103 -25.41 -49.72 -26.70
N SER A 104 -24.38 -50.09 -25.92
CA SER A 104 -24.53 -50.65 -24.56
C SER A 104 -25.24 -49.66 -23.62
N LYS A 105 -26.06 -50.22 -22.71
CA LYS A 105 -26.71 -49.46 -21.63
C LYS A 105 -25.66 -49.00 -20.60
N ILE A 106 -25.14 -47.79 -20.78
CA ILE A 106 -24.57 -46.99 -19.68
C ILE A 106 -25.73 -46.57 -18.75
N ASP A 107 -25.47 -46.55 -17.45
CA ASP A 107 -26.42 -46.04 -16.46
C ASP A 107 -26.63 -44.52 -16.65
N LEU A 108 -27.79 -44.15 -17.19
CA LEU A 108 -28.19 -42.77 -17.44
C LEU A 108 -28.29 -41.98 -16.13
N ASN A 109 -28.70 -42.61 -15.03
CA ASN A 109 -28.80 -41.97 -13.73
C ASN A 109 -27.41 -41.56 -13.22
N TYR A 110 -26.43 -42.42 -13.42
CA TYR A 110 -25.04 -42.13 -13.07
C TYR A 110 -24.45 -40.97 -13.89
N LEU A 111 -24.74 -40.89 -15.20
CA LEU A 111 -24.31 -39.75 -16.03
C LEU A 111 -25.00 -38.45 -15.62
N ASN A 112 -26.30 -38.48 -15.36
CA ASN A 112 -27.05 -37.32 -14.87
C ASN A 112 -26.51 -36.84 -13.52
N PHE A 113 -26.18 -37.76 -12.62
CA PHE A 113 -25.54 -37.46 -11.35
C PHE A 113 -24.19 -36.75 -11.55
N LYS A 114 -23.32 -37.27 -12.43
CA LYS A 114 -22.04 -36.62 -12.75
C LYS A 114 -22.23 -35.21 -13.30
N ILE A 115 -23.16 -35.02 -14.24
CA ILE A 115 -23.47 -33.72 -14.83
C ILE A 115 -23.92 -32.73 -13.74
N TYR A 116 -24.79 -33.16 -12.83
CA TYR A 116 -25.25 -32.32 -11.73
C TYR A 116 -24.09 -31.87 -10.83
N PHE A 117 -23.23 -32.80 -10.41
CA PHE A 117 -22.07 -32.47 -9.58
C PHE A 117 -21.06 -31.56 -10.30
N SER A 118 -20.78 -31.81 -11.58
CA SER A 118 -19.88 -30.96 -12.37
C SER A 118 -20.43 -29.55 -12.53
N LYS A 119 -21.74 -29.37 -12.77
CA LYS A 119 -22.39 -28.05 -12.82
C LYS A 119 -22.34 -27.33 -11.48
N LYS A 120 -22.60 -28.04 -10.38
CA LYS A 120 -22.50 -27.49 -9.03
C LYS A 120 -21.06 -27.02 -8.73
N LYS A 121 -20.07 -27.83 -9.10
CA LYS A 121 -18.65 -27.48 -8.95
C LYS A 121 -18.26 -26.27 -9.81
N GLU A 122 -18.72 -26.21 -11.06
CA GLU A 122 -18.50 -25.05 -11.94
C GLU A 122 -19.07 -23.77 -11.32
N SER A 123 -20.28 -23.83 -10.75
CA SER A 123 -20.89 -22.69 -10.06
C SER A 123 -20.06 -22.23 -8.85
N LEU A 124 -19.52 -23.16 -8.07
CA LEU A 124 -18.67 -22.85 -6.93
C LEU A 124 -17.37 -22.16 -7.38
N LEU A 125 -16.70 -22.69 -8.39
CA LEU A 125 -15.47 -22.13 -8.94
C LEU A 125 -15.69 -20.72 -9.52
N LYS A 126 -16.84 -20.48 -10.17
CA LYS A 126 -17.21 -19.13 -10.64
C LYS A 126 -17.39 -18.16 -9.49
N LYS A 127 -17.99 -18.59 -8.38
CA LYS A 127 -18.12 -17.75 -7.18
C LYS A 127 -16.75 -17.41 -6.60
N GLN A 128 -15.86 -18.40 -6.49
CA GLN A 128 -14.48 -18.18 -6.03
C GLN A 128 -13.71 -17.21 -6.94
N LEU A 129 -13.88 -17.30 -8.27
CA LEU A 129 -13.29 -16.34 -9.20
C LEU A 129 -13.76 -14.91 -8.96
N TYR A 130 -15.04 -14.73 -8.65
CA TYR A 130 -15.61 -13.43 -8.34
C TYR A 130 -15.00 -12.86 -7.04
N GLU A 131 -14.93 -13.69 -5.99
CA GLU A 131 -14.32 -13.32 -4.70
C GLU A 131 -12.84 -12.91 -4.88
N ILE A 132 -12.04 -13.72 -5.57
CA ILE A 132 -10.64 -13.40 -5.89
C ILE A 132 -10.52 -12.10 -6.69
N SER A 133 -11.44 -11.86 -7.63
CA SER A 133 -11.40 -10.64 -8.44
C SER A 133 -11.70 -9.39 -7.60
N LEU A 134 -12.62 -9.47 -6.64
CA LEU A 134 -12.88 -8.38 -5.70
C LEU A 134 -11.68 -8.11 -4.80
N GLU A 135 -11.06 -9.16 -4.26
CA GLU A 135 -9.88 -9.04 -3.41
C GLU A 135 -8.70 -8.42 -4.17
N GLN A 136 -8.46 -8.86 -5.41
CA GLN A 136 -7.43 -8.29 -6.27
C GLN A 136 -7.65 -6.79 -6.51
N ILE A 137 -8.89 -6.37 -6.78
CA ILE A 137 -9.23 -4.94 -6.96
C ILE A 137 -8.96 -4.15 -5.67
N ASP A 138 -9.32 -4.67 -4.50
CA ASP A 138 -9.07 -3.99 -3.22
C ASP A 138 -7.57 -3.78 -2.96
N LEU A 139 -6.76 -4.81 -3.20
CA LEU A 139 -5.30 -4.73 -3.07
C LEU A 139 -4.69 -3.75 -4.08
N GLU A 140 -5.17 -3.73 -5.32
CA GLU A 140 -4.74 -2.75 -6.33
C GLU A 140 -5.08 -1.31 -5.91
N ILE A 141 -6.26 -1.08 -5.31
CA ILE A 141 -6.65 0.22 -4.78
C ILE A 141 -5.71 0.63 -3.63
N LYS A 142 -5.40 -0.29 -2.70
CA LYS A 142 -4.44 -0.04 -1.62
C LYS A 142 -3.06 0.33 -2.16
N LEU A 143 -2.56 -0.42 -3.15
CA LEU A 143 -1.27 -0.15 -3.79
C LEU A 143 -1.25 1.22 -4.47
N ARG A 144 -2.32 1.58 -5.19
CA ARG A 144 -2.43 2.91 -5.82
C ARG A 144 -2.41 4.04 -4.80
N LYS A 145 -3.10 3.90 -3.66
CA LYS A 145 -3.10 4.92 -2.60
C LYS A 145 -1.69 5.19 -2.08
N ILE A 146 -0.92 4.13 -1.83
CA ILE A 146 0.48 4.24 -1.40
C ILE A 146 1.31 4.94 -2.48
N LEU A 147 1.19 4.55 -3.75
CA LEU A 147 1.89 5.19 -4.86
C LEU A 147 1.56 6.69 -5.01
N TYR A 148 0.31 7.09 -4.79
CA TYR A 148 -0.08 8.50 -4.80
C TYR A 148 0.51 9.28 -3.63
N SER A 149 0.61 8.67 -2.43
CA SER A 149 1.23 9.34 -1.28
C SER A 149 2.72 9.64 -1.47
N PHE A 150 3.41 8.89 -2.34
CA PHE A 150 4.81 9.16 -2.68
C PHE A 150 5.00 10.22 -3.78
N LYS A 151 3.94 10.57 -4.50
CA LYS A 151 4.00 11.50 -5.64
C LYS A 151 3.75 12.95 -5.23
N ASN A 152 3.18 13.18 -4.05
CA ASN A 152 2.94 14.49 -3.44
C ASN A 152 4.02 14.82 -2.41
#